data_AF-A0A8X7NEI2-F1
#
_entry.id   AF-A0A8X7NEI2-F1
#
_cell.length_a   1.000
_cell.length_b   1.000
_cell.length_c   1.000
_cell.angle_alpha   90.00
_cell.angle_beta   90.00
_cell.angle_gamma   90.00
#
_symmetry.space_group_name_H-M   'P 1'
#
loop_
_entity.id
_entity.type
_entity.pdbx_description
1 polymer ?
#
loop_
_entity_poly.entity_id
_entity_poly.type
_entity_poly.pdbx_seq_one_letter_code
_entity_poly.pdbx_strand_id
1 'polypeptide(L)'
;MEVQTAATGTASQPTSASAVLASSSSAGPSSALESSPTTAFGHLSMIPANLPIVLRLPSTKHKPVTLTPGRTVSLGKFGAFRADDLIGMPFGQTYEIVGGNPQKNKAGDLRMVANKTLAELEETDATNENINDDGESQKLTYVDIRELKAAGLEGRELVERTLQSNKNFEARTVYSQDKFISRKEAKHMKLFTPLHPDPATLCAFHFERAPEKIRYLRPDALAHCLAYGSIRPGGKYIVVDGVGGLLAGAVLERLGGEGRLLVINDADSPPAFDIFNTISSLPKSWIDDTLRIIHWAATEPDWQPINVPPTQDPTRTLIERDRNRLKKRRTAHETLQAARAELFAGFIDGFLMVGNFEPLAVLERLQGYLAGSAKVVLHSPYQQPLIEVQAELRKRDGWLHVEVVEPWARRYQVLPGRTHPEMVTSATAGYILSAIKVFDPATAESLAVAHRKEREAQQAASAATTAVETTAVRREAPDNDSSAEPDSKRVKV
;
A
#
# COMPACT_ATOMS: atom_id res chain seq x y z
N MET A 1 -62.15 -31.12 28.03
CA MET A 1 -62.45 -32.00 26.88
C MET A 1 -61.25 -31.91 25.97
N GLU A 2 -60.23 -32.72 26.27
CA GLU A 2 -60.01 -34.06 25.65
C GLU A 2 -59.64 -33.91 24.17
N VAL A 3 -58.63 -34.56 23.59
CA VAL A 3 -57.60 -35.51 24.03
C VAL A 3 -56.52 -35.47 22.92
N GLN A 4 -55.28 -35.77 23.28
CA GLN A 4 -54.15 -36.04 22.40
C GLN A 4 -54.47 -37.13 21.36
N THR A 5 -53.84 -37.08 20.17
CA THR A 5 -53.23 -38.29 19.59
C THR A 5 -52.06 -37.92 18.68
N ALA A 6 -50.88 -38.37 19.07
CA ALA A 6 -49.75 -38.61 18.21
C ALA A 6 -49.95 -39.92 17.44
N ALA A 7 -49.48 -40.00 16.19
CA ALA A 7 -49.18 -41.27 15.55
C ALA A 7 -48.05 -41.09 14.51
N THR A 8 -46.97 -41.78 14.83
CA THR A 8 -45.77 -42.10 14.05
C THR A 8 -46.08 -42.86 12.76
N GLY A 9 -45.34 -42.57 11.69
CA GLY A 9 -45.33 -43.34 10.44
C GLY A 9 -44.00 -43.20 9.71
N THR A 10 -43.09 -44.12 9.99
CA THR A 10 -41.78 -44.33 9.35
C THR A 10 -41.92 -44.96 7.96
N ALA A 11 -40.95 -44.62 7.09
CA ALA A 11 -40.27 -45.48 6.11
C ALA A 11 -40.40 -45.15 4.60
N SER A 12 -39.19 -45.09 4.01
CA SER A 12 -38.79 -45.46 2.65
C SER A 12 -38.69 -44.34 1.59
N GLN A 13 -37.49 -43.73 1.54
CA GLN A 13 -36.96 -43.13 0.32
C GLN A 13 -36.35 -44.24 -0.56
N PRO A 14 -36.60 -44.27 -1.88
CA PRO A 14 -35.89 -45.16 -2.78
C PRO A 14 -34.55 -44.53 -3.22
N THR A 15 -33.48 -45.25 -2.95
CA THR A 15 -32.14 -45.15 -3.51
C THR A 15 -32.09 -45.67 -4.94
N SER A 16 -31.41 -44.98 -5.87
CA SER A 16 -30.65 -45.48 -7.04
C SER A 16 -30.62 -44.40 -8.12
N ALA A 17 -29.55 -44.10 -8.87
CA ALA A 17 -28.17 -44.55 -8.91
C ALA A 17 -27.40 -43.54 -9.77
N SER A 18 -26.14 -43.27 -9.39
CA SER A 18 -25.18 -42.52 -10.19
C SER A 18 -24.88 -43.23 -11.51
N ALA A 19 -24.89 -42.48 -12.62
CA ALA A 19 -24.23 -42.87 -13.86
C ALA A 19 -22.97 -42.03 -14.02
N VAL A 20 -21.83 -42.64 -13.66
CA VAL A 20 -20.49 -42.12 -13.92
C VAL A 20 -20.08 -42.62 -15.30
N LEU A 21 -19.95 -41.72 -16.28
CA LEU A 21 -19.34 -42.01 -17.56
C LEU A 21 -17.81 -41.98 -17.40
N ALA A 22 -17.21 -43.17 -17.44
CA ALA A 22 -15.77 -43.36 -17.50
C ALA A 22 -15.28 -43.21 -18.93
N SER A 23 -14.37 -42.26 -19.17
CA SER A 23 -13.50 -42.23 -20.35
C SER A 23 -12.05 -42.37 -19.89
N SER A 24 -11.43 -43.48 -20.28
CA SER A 24 -10.04 -43.83 -20.06
C SER A 24 -9.10 -42.98 -20.91
N SER A 25 -8.14 -42.30 -20.28
CA SER A 25 -6.91 -41.85 -20.95
C SER A 25 -5.72 -42.01 -20.01
N SER A 26 -4.73 -42.75 -20.50
CA SER A 26 -3.47 -43.16 -19.88
C SER A 26 -2.66 -42.01 -19.25
N ALA A 27 -2.20 -42.22 -18.03
CA ALA A 27 -1.30 -41.34 -17.30
C ALA A 27 0.11 -41.34 -17.93
N GLY A 28 0.51 -40.20 -18.51
CA GLY A 28 1.91 -39.83 -18.75
C GLY A 28 2.50 -39.13 -17.51
N PRO A 29 3.83 -39.01 -17.40
CA PRO A 29 4.48 -38.53 -16.18
C PRO A 29 4.12 -37.07 -15.93
N SER A 30 3.78 -36.75 -14.68
CA SER A 30 3.40 -35.42 -14.22
C SER A 30 4.56 -34.43 -14.40
N SER A 31 4.52 -33.63 -15.46
CA SER A 31 5.25 -32.37 -15.51
C SER A 31 4.65 -31.45 -14.44
N ALA A 32 5.50 -30.96 -13.54
CA ALA A 32 5.14 -30.00 -12.52
C ALA A 32 4.27 -28.89 -13.10
N LEU A 33 3.07 -28.72 -12.57
CA LEU A 33 2.23 -27.56 -12.81
C LEU A 33 3.02 -26.33 -12.37
N GLU A 34 3.56 -25.61 -13.34
CA GLU A 34 4.07 -24.25 -13.13
C GLU A 34 2.90 -23.41 -12.59
N SER A 35 3.06 -22.97 -11.33
CA SER A 35 2.20 -21.99 -10.72
C SER A 35 2.10 -20.77 -11.62
N SER A 36 0.88 -20.34 -11.94
CA SER A 36 0.59 -19.02 -12.52
C SER A 36 1.45 -17.93 -11.87
N PRO A 37 1.98 -16.94 -12.62
CA PRO A 37 2.84 -15.90 -12.09
C PRO A 37 1.98 -14.86 -11.36
N THR A 38 1.32 -15.27 -10.28
CA THR A 38 1.03 -14.33 -9.21
C THR A 38 2.38 -14.10 -8.55
N THR A 39 3.10 -13.09 -9.03
CA THR A 39 4.31 -12.58 -8.38
C THR A 39 4.03 -12.56 -6.88
N ALA A 40 4.74 -13.39 -6.12
CA ALA A 40 4.63 -13.37 -4.67
C ALA A 40 5.14 -11.99 -4.25
N PHE A 41 4.23 -11.01 -4.14
CA PHE A 41 4.55 -9.70 -3.61
C PHE A 41 5.22 -9.97 -2.26
N GLY A 42 6.49 -9.59 -2.14
CA GLY A 42 7.32 -9.80 -0.95
C GLY A 42 6.84 -8.94 0.20
N HIS A 43 5.58 -9.08 0.59
CA HIS A 43 4.94 -8.34 1.64
C HIS A 43 5.54 -8.77 2.97
N LEU A 44 5.84 -7.79 3.83
CA LEU A 44 6.34 -8.07 5.16
C LEU A 44 5.26 -8.77 6.00
N SER A 45 5.35 -10.09 6.11
CA SER A 45 4.44 -10.89 6.95
C SER A 45 4.80 -10.82 8.43
N MET A 46 6.09 -10.69 8.72
CA MET A 46 6.65 -10.67 10.06
C MET A 46 7.29 -9.31 10.38
N ILE A 47 7.28 -8.96 11.67
CA ILE A 47 7.81 -7.71 12.18
C ILE A 47 9.33 -7.69 12.03
N PRO A 48 9.90 -6.70 11.32
CA PRO A 48 11.32 -6.63 11.02
C PRO A 48 12.11 -5.99 12.15
N ALA A 49 13.40 -6.33 12.22
CA ALA A 49 14.37 -5.58 13.02
C ALA A 49 14.85 -4.32 12.28
N ASN A 50 15.11 -3.25 13.02
CA ASN A 50 15.71 -1.98 12.58
C ASN A 50 14.94 -1.21 11.50
N LEU A 51 13.69 -1.56 11.22
CA LEU A 51 12.81 -0.81 10.34
C LEU A 51 11.71 -0.10 11.13
N PRO A 52 11.26 1.08 10.69
CA PRO A 52 10.15 1.78 11.33
C PRO A 52 8.83 1.00 11.13
N ILE A 53 8.06 0.86 12.21
CA ILE A 53 6.72 0.29 12.22
C ILE A 53 5.76 1.22 12.97
N VAL A 54 4.45 0.99 12.81
CA VAL A 54 3.42 1.77 13.50
C VAL A 54 2.71 0.88 14.52
N LEU A 55 2.64 1.32 15.77
CA LEU A 55 1.89 0.66 16.83
C LEU A 55 0.58 1.39 17.09
N ARG A 56 -0.55 0.70 16.99
CA ARG A 56 -1.87 1.19 17.40
C ARG A 56 -2.06 0.95 18.88
N LEU A 57 -2.34 2.02 19.63
CA LEU A 57 -2.60 1.99 21.06
C LEU A 57 -4.12 1.78 21.32
N PRO A 58 -4.54 1.45 22.57
CA PRO A 58 -5.93 1.15 22.89
C PRO A 58 -6.83 2.38 22.72
N SER A 59 -6.26 3.57 22.83
CA SER A 59 -6.91 4.84 22.53
C SER A 59 -7.04 5.12 21.02
N THR A 60 -6.90 4.11 20.17
CA THR A 60 -6.81 4.14 18.68
C THR A 60 -5.67 4.97 18.09
N LYS A 61 -5.02 5.82 18.89
CA LYS A 61 -3.83 6.58 18.52
C LYS A 61 -2.70 5.67 18.04
N HIS A 62 -2.04 6.09 16.99
CA HIS A 62 -0.90 5.41 16.40
C HIS A 62 0.42 6.00 16.92
N LYS A 63 1.44 5.16 17.09
CA LYS A 63 2.78 5.53 17.54
C LYS A 63 3.85 4.89 16.64
N PRO A 64 4.64 5.68 15.89
CA PRO A 64 5.75 5.14 15.12
C PRO A 64 6.90 4.73 16.05
N VAL A 65 7.52 3.58 15.79
CA VAL A 65 8.63 3.02 16.57
C VAL A 65 9.59 2.27 15.63
N THR A 66 10.89 2.35 15.89
CA THR A 66 11.90 1.49 15.26
C THR A 66 12.37 0.45 16.28
N LEU A 67 12.26 -0.84 15.92
CA LEU A 67 12.62 -1.94 16.81
C LEU A 67 14.10 -2.32 16.63
N THR A 68 14.97 -1.88 17.54
CA THR A 68 16.39 -2.27 17.53
C THR A 68 16.61 -3.45 18.48
N PRO A 69 17.24 -4.56 18.04
CA PRO A 69 17.55 -5.69 18.92
C PRO A 69 18.29 -5.27 20.20
N GLY A 70 17.92 -5.88 21.33
CA GLY A 70 18.47 -5.58 22.66
C GLY A 70 18.05 -4.24 23.28
N ARG A 71 17.22 -3.43 22.59
CA ARG A 71 16.69 -2.17 23.14
C ARG A 71 15.30 -2.36 23.74
N THR A 72 15.01 -1.55 24.75
CA THR A 72 13.68 -1.45 25.36
C THR A 72 12.88 -0.34 24.68
N VAL A 73 11.65 -0.64 24.27
CA VAL A 73 10.71 0.30 23.66
C VAL A 73 9.74 0.78 24.73
N SER A 74 9.68 2.10 24.94
CA SER A 74 8.72 2.72 25.87
C SER A 74 7.49 3.24 25.15
N LEU A 75 6.30 2.88 25.63
CA LEU A 75 4.99 3.38 25.21
C LEU A 75 4.43 4.44 26.19
N GLY A 76 5.27 4.99 27.08
CA GLY A 76 4.87 5.98 28.08
C GLY A 76 3.96 5.35 29.14
N LYS A 77 2.74 5.87 29.29
CA LYS A 77 1.79 5.38 30.31
C LYS A 77 1.38 3.91 30.12
N PHE A 78 1.55 3.36 28.93
CA PHE A 78 1.21 1.98 28.59
C PHE A 78 2.35 0.99 28.93
N GLY A 79 3.47 1.46 29.46
CA GLY A 79 4.60 0.61 29.85
C GLY A 79 5.69 0.52 28.78
N ALA A 80 6.61 -0.40 28.99
CA ALA A 80 7.75 -0.63 28.12
C ALA A 80 7.99 -2.13 27.95
N PHE A 81 8.54 -2.55 26.81
CA PHE A 81 8.81 -3.95 26.47
C PHE A 81 10.15 -4.08 25.73
N ARG A 82 10.71 -5.29 25.63
CA ARG A 82 11.95 -5.51 24.89
C ARG A 82 11.65 -5.66 23.39
N ALA A 83 12.42 -5.00 22.53
CA ALA A 83 12.22 -5.11 21.09
C ALA A 83 12.31 -6.56 20.58
N ASP A 84 13.19 -7.36 21.19
CA ASP A 84 13.41 -8.77 20.85
C ASP A 84 12.14 -9.63 20.97
N ASP A 85 11.23 -9.28 21.88
CA ASP A 85 10.00 -10.04 22.14
C ASP A 85 8.94 -9.83 21.04
N LEU A 86 9.09 -8.78 20.23
CA LEU A 86 8.15 -8.41 19.16
C LEU A 86 8.73 -8.70 17.76
N ILE A 87 10.05 -8.66 17.59
CA ILE A 87 10.71 -8.94 16.33
C ILE A 87 10.43 -10.39 15.90
N GLY A 88 10.12 -10.61 14.62
CA GLY A 88 9.80 -11.93 14.06
C GLY A 88 8.36 -12.40 14.29
N MET A 89 7.57 -11.67 15.08
CA MET A 89 6.14 -11.96 15.26
C MET A 89 5.31 -11.40 14.09
N PRO A 90 4.11 -11.95 13.81
CA PRO A 90 3.26 -11.44 12.73
C PRO A 90 2.62 -10.08 13.04
N PHE A 91 2.39 -9.27 12.00
CA PHE A 91 1.62 -8.03 12.14
C PHE A 91 0.14 -8.29 12.46
N GLY A 92 -0.54 -7.29 13.03
CA GLY A 92 -1.98 -7.31 13.29
C GLY A 92 -2.41 -7.97 14.61
N GLN A 93 -1.53 -8.71 15.28
CA GLN A 93 -1.84 -9.31 16.58
C GLN A 93 -1.77 -8.31 17.72
N THR A 94 -2.68 -8.40 18.70
CA THR A 94 -2.64 -7.49 19.86
C THR A 94 -1.83 -8.09 20.99
N TYR A 95 -0.96 -7.29 21.61
CA TYR A 95 -0.09 -7.69 22.71
C TYR A 95 -0.42 -6.91 23.97
N GLU A 96 -0.35 -7.59 25.11
CA GLU A 96 -0.42 -7.03 26.45
C GLU A 96 0.98 -7.01 27.07
N ILE A 97 1.36 -5.86 27.63
CA ILE A 97 2.60 -5.74 28.41
C ILE A 97 2.28 -6.15 29.86
N VAL A 98 2.79 -7.30 30.28
CA VAL A 98 2.58 -7.85 31.63
C VAL A 98 3.81 -7.57 32.48
N GLY A 99 3.58 -7.02 33.67
CA GLY A 99 4.67 -6.60 34.54
C GLY A 99 5.47 -5.43 33.98
N GLY A 100 6.68 -5.24 34.50
CA GLY A 100 7.49 -4.07 34.24
C GLY A 100 6.98 -2.83 34.99
N ASN A 101 7.86 -1.85 35.19
CA ASN A 101 7.51 -0.60 35.87
C ASN A 101 7.80 0.58 34.93
N PRO A 102 6.75 1.26 34.41
CA PRO A 102 6.90 2.39 33.52
C PRO A 102 7.74 3.53 34.14
N GLN A 103 7.64 3.74 35.45
CA GLN A 103 8.38 4.81 36.15
C GLN A 103 9.86 4.48 36.32
N LYS A 104 10.25 3.20 36.29
CA LYS A 104 11.64 2.76 36.40
C LYS A 104 12.23 2.29 35.07
N ASN A 105 11.53 2.51 33.94
CA ASN A 105 11.88 1.98 32.61
C ASN A 105 12.19 0.47 32.60
N LYS A 106 11.58 -0.28 33.53
CA LYS A 106 11.74 -1.73 33.56
C LYS A 106 10.77 -2.34 32.53
N ALA A 107 11.31 -3.03 31.53
CA ALA A 107 10.52 -3.73 30.54
C ALA A 107 9.64 -4.81 31.20
N GLY A 108 8.40 -4.92 30.73
CA GLY A 108 7.52 -6.06 30.98
C GLY A 108 7.57 -7.06 29.84
N ASP A 109 7.03 -8.24 30.08
CA ASP A 109 6.97 -9.34 29.11
C ASP A 109 5.75 -9.14 28.19
N LEU A 110 5.87 -9.57 26.93
CA LEU A 110 4.76 -9.50 25.97
C LEU A 110 3.92 -10.77 25.98
N ARG A 111 2.62 -10.61 26.18
CA ARG A 111 1.63 -11.67 26.03
C ARG A 111 0.73 -11.37 24.85
N MET A 112 0.66 -12.28 23.88
CA MET A 112 -0.30 -12.18 22.78
C MET A 112 -1.73 -12.38 23.32
N VAL A 113 -2.62 -11.44 22.99
CA VAL A 113 -4.02 -11.47 23.37
C VAL A 113 -4.83 -11.98 22.18
N ALA A 114 -5.50 -13.11 22.36
CA ALA A 114 -6.46 -13.60 21.38
C ALA A 114 -7.62 -12.61 21.27
N ASN A 115 -8.00 -12.25 20.03
CA ASN A 115 -9.19 -11.46 19.78
C ASN A 115 -10.42 -12.23 20.28
N LYS A 116 -11.19 -11.64 21.18
CA LYS A 116 -12.47 -12.22 21.62
C LYS A 116 -13.47 -12.11 20.48
N THR A 117 -14.19 -13.20 20.19
CA THR A 117 -15.40 -13.14 19.38
C THR A 117 -16.43 -12.23 20.07
N LEU A 118 -17.14 -11.43 19.28
CA LEU A 118 -18.22 -10.60 19.78
C LEU A 118 -19.32 -11.52 20.30
N ALA A 119 -19.56 -11.51 21.60
CA ALA A 119 -20.70 -12.18 22.18
C ALA A 119 -21.98 -11.38 21.87
N GLU A 120 -23.06 -12.08 21.57
CA GLU A 120 -24.39 -11.47 21.59
C GLU A 120 -24.70 -11.07 23.05
N LEU A 121 -25.03 -9.80 23.24
CA LEU A 121 -25.44 -9.28 24.53
C LEU A 121 -26.96 -9.37 24.58
N GLU A 122 -27.49 -10.19 25.48
CA GLU A 122 -28.92 -10.28 25.73
C GLU A 122 -29.41 -8.98 26.38
N GLU A 123 -30.50 -8.42 25.86
CA GLU A 123 -31.14 -7.26 26.45
C GLU A 123 -31.84 -7.65 27.75
N THR A 124 -31.65 -6.84 28.78
CA THR A 124 -32.35 -6.99 30.07
C THR A 124 -33.34 -5.84 30.25
N ASP A 125 -34.34 -6.02 31.12
CA ASP A 125 -35.33 -4.98 31.47
C ASP A 125 -34.75 -3.81 32.29
N ALA A 126 -33.42 -3.73 32.45
CA ALA A 126 -32.77 -2.68 33.22
C ALA A 126 -32.96 -1.32 32.54
N THR A 127 -33.34 -0.30 33.31
CA THR A 127 -33.50 1.08 32.82
C THR A 127 -32.64 2.04 33.64
N ASN A 128 -32.33 3.20 33.06
CA ASN A 128 -31.59 4.26 33.75
C ASN A 128 -32.49 5.20 34.57
N GLU A 129 -33.77 4.88 34.75
CA GLU A 129 -34.77 5.73 35.42
C GLU A 129 -34.36 6.10 36.85
N ASN A 130 -33.75 5.16 37.57
CA ASN A 130 -33.33 5.34 38.97
C ASN A 130 -31.84 5.65 39.14
N ILE A 131 -31.13 6.01 38.06
CA ILE A 131 -29.68 6.32 38.10
C ILE A 131 -29.46 7.83 38.14
N ASN A 132 -29.11 8.34 39.32
CA ASN A 132 -28.78 9.76 39.53
C ASN A 132 -27.25 10.01 39.42
N ASP A 133 -26.88 11.17 38.86
CA ASP A 133 -25.47 11.60 38.71
C ASP A 133 -25.04 12.52 39.88
N ASP A 134 -24.97 11.95 41.08
CA ASP A 134 -24.63 12.68 42.31
C ASP A 134 -23.12 12.78 42.54
N GLY A 135 -22.29 12.33 41.59
CA GLY A 135 -20.82 12.27 41.72
C GLY A 135 -20.30 11.17 42.66
N GLU A 136 -21.15 10.58 43.50
CA GLU A 136 -20.79 9.55 44.50
C GLU A 136 -20.85 8.11 43.95
N SER A 137 -21.11 7.94 42.65
CA SER A 137 -21.26 6.60 42.03
C SER A 137 -19.98 5.75 42.11
N GLN A 138 -18.80 6.39 42.11
CA GLN A 138 -17.51 5.70 42.21
C GLN A 138 -16.89 5.96 43.59
N LYS A 139 -16.81 4.91 44.41
CA LYS A 139 -16.25 4.99 45.77
C LYS A 139 -14.73 5.11 45.80
N LEU A 140 -14.03 4.56 44.81
CA LEU A 140 -12.56 4.64 44.73
C LEU A 140 -12.13 6.01 44.20
N THR A 141 -11.35 6.73 45.01
CA THR A 141 -10.76 8.01 44.63
C THR A 141 -9.55 7.82 43.71
N TYR A 142 -9.06 8.94 43.18
CA TYR A 142 -7.83 8.94 42.38
C TYR A 142 -6.60 8.49 43.18
N VAL A 143 -6.55 8.80 44.48
CA VAL A 143 -5.46 8.41 45.38
C VAL A 143 -5.49 6.91 45.58
N ASP A 144 -6.66 6.34 45.87
CA ASP A 144 -6.83 4.89 46.05
C ASP A 144 -6.42 4.13 44.77
N ILE A 145 -6.80 4.62 43.60
CA ILE A 145 -6.40 4.00 42.32
C ILE A 145 -4.89 4.06 42.10
N ARG A 146 -4.20 5.11 42.57
CA ARG A 146 -2.73 5.18 42.53
C ARG A 146 -2.11 4.19 43.51
N GLU A 147 -2.68 4.04 44.70
CA GLU A 147 -2.21 3.08 45.70
C GLU A 147 -2.39 1.63 45.24
N LEU A 148 -3.52 1.31 44.62
CA LEU A 148 -3.75 -0.01 44.01
C LEU A 148 -2.71 -0.33 42.95
N LYS A 149 -2.35 0.65 42.11
CA LYS A 149 -1.26 0.49 41.13
C LYS A 149 0.11 0.35 41.79
N ALA A 150 0.36 1.10 42.87
CA ALA A 150 1.60 1.00 43.63
C ALA A 150 1.75 -0.35 44.35
N ALA A 151 0.63 -0.94 44.78
CA ALA A 151 0.54 -2.30 45.32
C ALA A 151 0.69 -3.40 44.26
N GLY A 152 0.81 -3.03 42.98
CA GLY A 152 1.05 -3.96 41.88
C GLY A 152 -0.22 -4.52 41.22
N LEU A 153 -1.42 -4.07 41.61
CA LEU A 153 -2.65 -4.42 40.87
C LEU A 153 -2.67 -3.67 39.53
N GLU A 154 -2.70 -4.44 38.45
CA GLU A 154 -2.66 -3.92 37.09
C GLU A 154 -3.67 -4.61 36.18
N GLY A 155 -3.89 -4.02 34.99
CA GLY A 155 -4.71 -4.64 33.94
C GLY A 155 -6.13 -4.97 34.39
N ARG A 156 -6.51 -6.24 34.27
CA ARG A 156 -7.87 -6.74 34.50
C ARG A 156 -8.31 -6.66 35.96
N GLU A 157 -7.44 -7.02 36.90
CA GLU A 157 -7.79 -7.00 38.34
C GLU A 157 -8.13 -5.58 38.81
N LEU A 158 -7.41 -4.57 38.30
CA LEU A 158 -7.71 -3.18 38.59
C LEU A 158 -9.07 -2.76 38.01
N VAL A 159 -9.42 -3.24 36.81
CA VAL A 159 -10.73 -3.00 36.19
C VAL A 159 -11.83 -3.65 37.03
N GLU A 160 -11.70 -4.92 37.40
CA GLU A 160 -12.65 -5.64 38.24
C GLU A 160 -12.88 -4.96 39.59
N ARG A 161 -11.82 -4.55 40.29
CA ARG A 161 -11.94 -3.84 41.55
C ARG A 161 -12.62 -2.47 41.40
N THR A 162 -12.39 -1.80 40.27
CA THR A 162 -13.05 -0.52 39.91
C THR A 162 -14.53 -0.71 39.56
N LEU A 163 -14.92 -1.89 39.07
CA LEU A 163 -16.30 -2.26 38.77
C LEU A 163 -17.05 -2.59 40.06
N GLN A 164 -16.47 -3.41 40.95
CA GLN A 164 -17.05 -3.78 42.25
C GLN A 164 -17.28 -2.58 43.16
N SER A 165 -16.46 -1.53 43.05
CA SER A 165 -16.61 -0.31 43.84
C SER A 165 -17.69 0.65 43.32
N ASN A 166 -18.25 0.39 42.14
CA ASN A 166 -19.24 1.27 41.51
C ASN A 166 -20.66 0.90 41.96
N LYS A 167 -21.32 1.83 42.67
CA LYS A 167 -22.65 1.61 43.26
C LYS A 167 -23.73 1.28 42.21
N ASN A 168 -23.66 1.94 41.06
CA ASN A 168 -24.70 1.90 40.03
C ASN A 168 -24.30 1.00 38.86
N PHE A 169 -23.33 0.08 39.02
CA PHE A 169 -22.88 -0.75 37.90
C PHE A 169 -23.91 -1.81 37.52
N GLU A 170 -24.45 -2.52 38.50
CA GLU A 170 -25.45 -3.59 38.29
C GLU A 170 -26.79 -3.04 37.78
N ALA A 171 -27.17 -1.84 38.19
CA ALA A 171 -28.41 -1.18 37.76
C ALA A 171 -28.37 -0.70 36.29
N ARG A 172 -27.21 -0.72 35.63
CA ARG A 172 -27.07 -0.30 34.22
C ARG A 172 -27.54 -1.39 33.28
N THR A 173 -27.99 -0.96 32.09
CA THR A 173 -28.21 -1.85 30.95
C THR A 173 -26.93 -2.61 30.59
N VAL A 174 -27.08 -3.81 30.02
CA VAL A 174 -25.95 -4.64 29.57
C VAL A 174 -25.03 -3.88 28.61
N TYR A 175 -25.60 -3.11 27.68
CA TYR A 175 -24.80 -2.26 26.77
C TYR A 175 -24.03 -1.16 27.50
N SER A 176 -24.61 -0.54 28.53
CA SER A 176 -23.91 0.46 29.33
C SER A 176 -22.83 -0.16 30.21
N GLN A 177 -23.02 -1.39 30.70
CA GLN A 177 -22.00 -2.12 31.44
C GLN A 177 -20.80 -2.43 30.53
N ASP A 178 -21.04 -2.99 29.35
CA ASP A 178 -19.99 -3.30 28.37
C ASP A 178 -19.24 -2.04 27.90
N LYS A 179 -19.97 -0.95 27.62
CA LYS A 179 -19.36 0.36 27.28
C LYS A 179 -18.48 0.89 28.42
N PHE A 180 -18.88 0.67 29.67
CA PHE A 180 -18.10 1.08 30.84
C PHE A 180 -16.84 0.23 30.99
N ILE A 181 -16.96 -1.10 30.88
CA ILE A 181 -15.84 -2.06 30.90
C ILE A 181 -14.84 -1.70 29.80
N SER A 182 -15.28 -1.62 28.55
CA SER A 182 -14.44 -1.27 27.39
C SER A 182 -13.64 0.03 27.60
N ARG A 183 -14.29 1.05 28.18
CA ARG A 183 -13.62 2.33 28.51
C ARG A 183 -12.56 2.17 29.59
N LYS A 184 -12.80 1.34 30.61
CA LYS A 184 -11.83 1.05 31.67
C LYS A 184 -10.69 0.20 31.15
N GLU A 185 -10.96 -0.82 30.35
CA GLU A 185 -9.96 -1.62 29.67
C GLU A 185 -9.04 -0.74 28.82
N ALA A 186 -9.58 0.11 27.95
CA ALA A 186 -8.78 1.02 27.12
C ALA A 186 -7.89 2.01 27.93
N LYS A 187 -8.27 2.31 29.18
CA LYS A 187 -7.52 3.22 30.07
C LYS A 187 -6.46 2.50 30.90
N HIS A 188 -6.73 1.29 31.35
CA HIS A 188 -5.95 0.57 32.36
C HIS A 188 -5.17 -0.61 31.79
N MET A 189 -5.62 -1.22 30.69
CA MET A 189 -4.90 -2.27 30.00
C MET A 189 -3.73 -1.71 29.19
N LYS A 190 -2.60 -2.39 29.26
CA LYS A 190 -1.36 -2.04 28.55
C LYS A 190 -1.29 -2.76 27.21
N LEU A 191 -2.29 -2.53 26.35
CA LEU A 191 -2.41 -3.19 25.05
C LEU A 191 -1.79 -2.37 23.92
N PHE A 192 -1.30 -3.03 22.88
CA PHE A 192 -0.99 -2.40 21.59
C PHE A 192 -1.07 -3.41 20.44
N THR A 193 -1.27 -2.92 19.21
CA THR A 193 -1.29 -3.74 17.99
C THR A 193 -0.23 -3.19 17.02
N PRO A 194 0.77 -3.98 16.58
CA PRO A 194 1.65 -3.59 15.50
C PRO A 194 0.89 -3.65 14.18
N LEU A 195 0.83 -2.52 13.47
CA LEU A 195 0.21 -2.41 12.16
C LEU A 195 1.26 -2.54 11.07
N HIS A 196 0.81 -3.02 9.91
CA HIS A 196 1.65 -3.10 8.74
C HIS A 196 2.08 -1.69 8.29
N PRO A 197 3.36 -1.44 7.98
CA PRO A 197 3.87 -0.13 7.57
C PRO A 197 3.64 0.10 6.07
N ASP A 198 2.38 0.02 5.64
CA ASP A 198 1.95 0.32 4.28
C ASP A 198 1.56 1.80 4.11
N PRO A 199 1.56 2.31 2.88
CA PRO A 199 1.08 3.65 2.54
C PRO A 199 -0.34 3.94 3.04
N ALA A 200 -1.24 2.95 3.06
CA ALA A 200 -2.61 3.14 3.55
C ALA A 200 -2.66 3.44 5.06
N THR A 201 -1.91 2.67 5.86
CA THR A 201 -1.79 2.83 7.31
C THR A 201 -1.08 4.13 7.65
N LEU A 202 -0.02 4.48 6.92
CA LEU A 202 0.70 5.73 7.11
C LEU A 202 -0.15 6.94 6.69
N CYS A 203 -0.93 6.83 5.61
CA CYS A 203 -1.91 7.84 5.23
C CYS A 203 -2.95 8.05 6.35
N ALA A 204 -3.53 6.98 6.89
CA ALA A 204 -4.47 7.05 8.00
C ALA A 204 -3.85 7.71 9.24
N PHE A 205 -2.62 7.32 9.58
CA PHE A 205 -1.87 7.88 10.70
C PHE A 205 -1.65 9.39 10.56
N HIS A 206 -1.15 9.82 9.39
CA HIS A 206 -0.87 11.22 9.14
C HIS A 206 -2.15 12.04 9.03
N PHE A 207 -3.24 11.47 8.50
CA PHE A 207 -4.55 12.12 8.45
C PHE A 207 -5.10 12.42 9.85
N GLU A 208 -4.97 11.47 10.79
CA GLU A 208 -5.43 11.68 12.17
C GLU A 208 -4.52 12.62 12.97
N ARG A 209 -3.21 12.61 12.72
CA ARG A 209 -2.22 13.35 13.52
C ARG A 209 -1.92 14.76 12.99
N ALA A 210 -1.75 14.90 11.68
CA ALA A 210 -1.29 16.11 11.03
C ALA A 210 -1.76 16.13 9.55
N PRO A 211 -3.08 16.28 9.31
CA PRO A 211 -3.66 16.15 7.98
C PRO A 211 -3.09 17.18 6.98
N GLU A 212 -2.72 18.37 7.45
CA GLU A 212 -2.08 19.42 6.64
C GLU A 212 -0.80 18.93 5.93
N LYS A 213 0.01 18.08 6.59
CA LYS A 213 1.26 17.53 6.03
C LYS A 213 1.02 16.67 4.79
N ILE A 214 -0.14 16.04 4.72
CA ILE A 214 -0.55 15.18 3.60
C ILE A 214 -1.65 15.83 2.76
N ARG A 215 -1.81 17.16 2.84
CA ARG A 215 -2.81 17.90 2.06
C ARG A 215 -4.24 17.40 2.25
N TYR A 216 -4.58 16.94 3.46
CA TYR A 216 -5.86 16.33 3.81
C TYR A 216 -6.22 15.10 2.95
N LEU A 217 -5.22 14.43 2.37
CA LEU A 217 -5.41 13.18 1.65
C LEU A 217 -5.80 12.06 2.63
N ARG A 218 -7.00 11.51 2.46
CA ARG A 218 -7.49 10.38 3.26
C ARG A 218 -7.20 9.04 2.54
N PRO A 219 -7.12 7.89 3.23
CA PRO A 219 -6.78 6.61 2.59
C PRO A 219 -7.67 6.20 1.40
N ASP A 220 -8.96 6.50 1.45
CA ASP A 220 -9.90 6.28 0.35
C ASP A 220 -9.60 7.18 -0.86
N ALA A 221 -9.25 8.46 -0.65
CA ALA A 221 -8.81 9.34 -1.73
C ALA A 221 -7.47 8.89 -2.33
N LEU A 222 -6.51 8.47 -1.51
CA LEU A 222 -5.26 7.88 -1.99
C LEU A 222 -5.53 6.64 -2.86
N ALA A 223 -6.45 5.77 -2.43
CA ALA A 223 -6.84 4.59 -3.21
C ALA A 223 -7.48 4.98 -4.56
N HIS A 224 -8.35 6.00 -4.59
CA HIS A 224 -8.90 6.54 -5.84
C HIS A 224 -7.81 7.10 -6.74
N CYS A 225 -6.81 7.82 -6.18
CA CYS A 225 -5.70 8.33 -6.98
C CYS A 225 -4.93 7.21 -7.69
N LEU A 226 -4.64 6.12 -7.00
CA LEU A 226 -3.95 4.95 -7.57
C LEU A 226 -4.81 4.21 -8.59
N ALA A 227 -6.11 4.08 -8.32
CA ALA A 227 -7.07 3.41 -9.21
C ALA A 227 -7.29 4.19 -10.51
N TYR A 228 -7.59 5.49 -10.42
CA TYR A 228 -7.76 6.36 -11.59
C TYR A 228 -6.46 6.55 -12.37
N GLY A 229 -5.31 6.50 -11.70
CA GLY A 229 -3.99 6.51 -12.33
C GLY A 229 -3.65 5.21 -13.03
N SER A 230 -4.47 4.16 -12.88
CA SER A 230 -4.25 2.81 -13.42
C SER A 230 -2.85 2.29 -13.08
N ILE A 231 -2.40 2.48 -11.84
CA ILE A 231 -1.07 2.05 -11.40
C ILE A 231 -0.98 0.52 -11.41
N ARG A 232 -0.04 0.00 -12.19
CA ARG A 232 0.21 -1.43 -12.36
C ARG A 232 1.69 -1.71 -12.62
N PRO A 233 2.19 -2.93 -12.28
CA PRO A 233 3.53 -3.36 -12.62
C PRO A 233 3.86 -3.15 -14.10
N GLY A 234 5.09 -2.72 -14.38
CA GLY A 234 5.60 -2.46 -15.73
C GLY A 234 5.25 -1.09 -16.32
N GLY A 235 4.35 -0.33 -15.70
CA GLY A 235 3.99 1.02 -16.17
C GLY A 235 5.06 2.08 -15.90
N LYS A 236 5.05 3.15 -16.69
CA LYS A 236 5.87 4.35 -16.50
C LYS A 236 5.01 5.51 -16.01
N TYR A 237 5.33 6.08 -14.86
CA TYR A 237 4.54 7.14 -14.24
C TYR A 237 5.40 8.35 -13.88
N ILE A 238 4.83 9.54 -14.02
CA ILE A 238 5.34 10.75 -13.36
C ILE A 238 4.53 11.01 -12.10
N VAL A 239 5.21 11.33 -11.01
CA VAL A 239 4.59 11.80 -9.77
C VAL A 239 5.17 13.14 -9.35
N VAL A 240 4.30 14.09 -9.05
CA VAL A 240 4.65 15.31 -8.31
C VAL A 240 4.11 15.16 -6.89
N ASP A 241 5.02 14.88 -5.95
CA ASP A 241 4.69 14.56 -4.55
C ASP A 241 5.07 15.72 -3.61
N GLY A 242 4.06 16.41 -3.11
CA GLY A 242 4.14 17.44 -2.06
C GLY A 242 3.66 16.95 -0.69
N VAL A 243 3.59 15.63 -0.47
CA VAL A 243 3.07 14.98 0.76
C VAL A 243 4.11 14.06 1.41
N GLY A 244 5.37 14.48 1.38
CA GLY A 244 6.46 13.79 2.08
C GLY A 244 6.83 12.43 1.48
N GLY A 245 6.48 12.18 0.21
CA GLY A 245 6.75 10.91 -0.48
C GLY A 245 5.66 9.84 -0.28
N LEU A 246 4.54 10.18 0.35
CA LEU A 246 3.44 9.24 0.58
C LEU A 246 2.84 8.74 -0.74
N LEU A 247 2.64 9.63 -1.72
CA LEU A 247 2.09 9.26 -3.03
C LEU A 247 3.11 8.44 -3.82
N ALA A 248 4.37 8.88 -3.84
CA ALA A 248 5.45 8.15 -4.51
C ALA A 248 5.61 6.72 -3.95
N GLY A 249 5.57 6.57 -2.63
CA GLY A 249 5.63 5.25 -1.98
C GLY A 249 4.42 4.37 -2.30
N ALA A 250 3.22 4.95 -2.35
CA ALA A 250 2.00 4.23 -2.73
C ALA A 250 2.04 3.75 -4.19
N VAL A 251 2.60 4.55 -5.10
CA VAL A 251 2.81 4.13 -6.49
C VAL A 251 3.86 3.01 -6.57
N LEU A 252 4.98 3.14 -5.86
CA LEU A 252 6.04 2.13 -5.84
C LEU A 252 5.58 0.78 -5.27
N GLU A 253 4.76 0.80 -4.22
CA GLU A 253 4.16 -0.42 -3.66
C GLU A 253 3.34 -1.16 -4.71
N ARG A 254 2.55 -0.42 -5.50
CA ARG A 254 1.69 -0.97 -6.56
C ARG A 254 2.47 -1.41 -7.80
N LEU A 255 3.63 -0.82 -8.07
CA LEU A 255 4.55 -1.24 -9.13
C LEU A 255 5.25 -2.56 -8.80
N GLY A 256 5.48 -2.86 -7.52
CA GLY A 256 6.08 -4.13 -7.10
C GLY A 256 7.51 -4.36 -7.58
N GLY A 257 8.26 -3.28 -7.88
CA GLY A 257 9.62 -3.36 -8.42
C GLY A 257 9.71 -3.45 -9.95
N GLU A 258 8.58 -3.47 -10.65
CA GLU A 258 8.54 -3.51 -12.13
C GLU A 258 8.00 -2.19 -12.70
N GLY A 259 8.69 -1.63 -13.68
CA GLY A 259 8.30 -0.37 -14.34
C GLY A 259 9.18 0.80 -13.93
N ARG A 260 8.65 2.02 -14.03
CA ARG A 260 9.41 3.25 -13.79
C ARG A 260 8.56 4.31 -13.09
N LEU A 261 9.11 4.91 -12.05
CA LEU A 261 8.53 6.08 -11.41
C LEU A 261 9.49 7.27 -11.48
N LEU A 262 9.07 8.33 -12.15
CA LEU A 262 9.76 9.62 -12.21
C LEU A 262 9.12 10.58 -11.22
N VAL A 263 9.81 10.88 -10.11
CA VAL A 263 9.35 11.90 -9.16
C VAL A 263 9.95 13.24 -9.52
N ILE A 264 9.10 14.24 -9.72
CA ILE A 264 9.53 15.62 -9.97
C ILE A 264 9.41 16.44 -8.69
N ASN A 265 10.51 17.07 -8.29
CA ASN A 265 10.59 17.88 -7.08
C ASN A 265 11.18 19.28 -7.34
N ASP A 266 11.12 20.13 -6.31
CA ASP A 266 11.62 21.51 -6.38
C ASP A 266 13.10 21.63 -6.00
N ALA A 267 13.60 20.70 -5.18
CA ALA A 267 14.98 20.71 -4.72
C ALA A 267 15.91 20.07 -5.75
N ASP A 268 17.09 20.67 -5.97
CA ASP A 268 18.16 20.11 -6.81
C ASP A 268 18.70 18.77 -6.27
N SER A 269 18.58 18.58 -4.95
CA SER A 269 18.81 17.29 -4.29
C SER A 269 17.53 16.44 -4.23
N PRO A 270 17.64 15.10 -4.13
CA PRO A 270 16.51 14.26 -3.79
C PRO A 270 15.74 14.80 -2.58
N PRO A 271 14.39 14.77 -2.60
CA PRO A 271 13.60 15.28 -1.50
C PRO A 271 13.83 14.44 -0.24
N ALA A 272 13.67 15.05 0.93
CA ALA A 272 13.92 14.40 2.22
C ALA A 272 13.01 13.19 2.49
N PHE A 273 11.83 13.13 1.86
CA PHE A 273 10.96 11.94 1.87
C PHE A 273 10.63 11.44 3.28
N ASP A 274 10.23 12.37 4.17
CA ASP A 274 9.94 12.10 5.58
C ASP A 274 8.99 10.91 5.81
N ILE A 275 7.93 10.81 4.99
CA ILE A 275 6.91 9.75 5.13
C ILE A 275 7.37 8.52 4.36
N PHE A 276 7.88 8.70 3.14
CA PHE A 276 8.38 7.62 2.30
C PHE A 276 9.44 6.74 2.99
N ASN A 277 10.38 7.36 3.70
CA ASN A 277 11.41 6.63 4.45
C ASN A 277 10.87 5.80 5.63
N THR A 278 9.59 5.99 5.99
CA THR A 278 8.91 5.18 7.02
C THR A 278 8.07 4.04 6.45
N ILE A 279 7.92 3.96 5.12
CA ILE A 279 7.21 2.88 4.43
C ILE A 279 8.13 1.66 4.35
N SER A 280 8.20 0.90 5.44
CA SER A 280 9.07 -0.29 5.54
C SER A 280 8.58 -1.49 4.73
N SER A 281 7.39 -1.39 4.14
CA SER A 281 6.85 -2.41 3.23
C SER A 281 7.57 -2.44 1.88
N LEU A 282 8.36 -1.41 1.54
CA LEU A 282 9.09 -1.31 0.28
C LEU A 282 10.53 -1.88 0.40
N PRO A 283 10.87 -2.96 -0.31
CA PRO A 283 12.24 -3.43 -0.44
C PRO A 283 13.13 -2.39 -1.13
N LYS A 284 14.39 -2.29 -0.71
CA LYS A 284 15.37 -1.36 -1.32
C LYS A 284 15.62 -1.65 -2.79
N SER A 285 15.63 -2.92 -3.20
CA SER A 285 15.78 -3.32 -4.61
C SER A 285 14.69 -2.69 -5.48
N TRP A 286 13.44 -2.71 -5.03
CA TRP A 286 12.33 -2.10 -5.76
C TRP A 286 12.56 -0.59 -5.93
N ILE A 287 12.99 0.08 -4.87
CA ILE A 287 13.23 1.53 -4.89
C ILE A 287 14.37 1.86 -5.87
N ASP A 288 15.52 1.21 -5.72
CA ASP A 288 16.72 1.50 -6.53
C ASP A 288 16.48 1.20 -8.02
N ASP A 289 15.72 0.16 -8.34
CA ASP A 289 15.46 -0.25 -9.72
C ASP A 289 14.38 0.59 -10.40
N THR A 290 13.38 1.11 -9.68
CA THR A 290 12.20 1.76 -10.29
C THR A 290 12.15 3.28 -10.10
N LEU A 291 12.63 3.81 -8.98
CA LEU A 291 12.50 5.23 -8.64
C LEU A 291 13.61 6.07 -9.28
N ARG A 292 13.22 7.15 -9.97
CA ARG A 292 14.11 8.18 -10.50
C ARG A 292 13.58 9.54 -10.06
N ILE A 293 14.48 10.44 -9.69
CA ILE A 293 14.13 11.75 -9.13
C ILE A 293 14.75 12.83 -10.01
N ILE A 294 13.94 13.82 -10.39
CA ILE A 294 14.31 14.92 -11.27
C ILE A 294 13.80 16.21 -10.65
N HIS A 295 14.59 17.27 -10.66
CA HIS A 295 14.13 18.58 -10.22
C HIS A 295 13.50 19.38 -11.38
N TRP A 296 12.66 20.36 -11.08
CA TRP A 296 11.94 21.15 -12.08
C TRP A 296 12.83 21.75 -13.18
N ALA A 297 13.99 22.32 -12.86
CA ALA A 297 14.86 22.91 -13.89
C ALA A 297 15.37 21.86 -14.89
N ALA A 298 15.64 20.63 -14.46
CA ALA A 298 16.09 19.54 -15.32
C ALA A 298 15.01 19.03 -16.30
N THR A 299 13.74 19.42 -16.14
CA THR A 299 12.69 19.10 -17.13
C THR A 299 12.74 20.01 -18.36
N GLU A 300 13.51 21.11 -18.33
CA GLU A 300 13.72 21.96 -19.49
C GLU A 300 14.78 21.35 -20.43
N PRO A 301 14.57 21.35 -21.76
CA PRO A 301 15.56 20.84 -22.71
C PRO A 301 16.89 21.59 -22.64
N ASP A 302 16.82 22.92 -22.52
CA ASP A 302 17.99 23.81 -22.56
C ASP A 302 18.78 23.86 -21.25
N TRP A 303 18.23 23.27 -20.18
CA TRP A 303 18.90 23.28 -18.88
C TRP A 303 20.18 22.45 -18.92
N GLN A 304 21.25 23.05 -18.41
CA GLN A 304 22.54 22.40 -18.21
C GLN A 304 22.93 22.45 -16.72
N PRO A 305 23.47 21.36 -16.17
CA PRO A 305 23.93 21.36 -14.80
C PRO A 305 25.13 22.29 -14.65
N ILE A 306 25.07 23.18 -13.66
CA ILE A 306 26.15 24.13 -13.33
C ILE A 306 27.49 23.41 -13.07
N ASN A 307 27.42 22.19 -12.55
CA ASN A 307 28.55 21.44 -12.03
C ASN A 307 28.89 20.20 -12.88
N VAL A 308 29.10 20.37 -14.19
CA VAL A 308 29.56 19.29 -15.08
C VAL A 308 30.89 18.71 -14.54
N PRO A 309 31.01 17.39 -14.35
CA PRO A 309 32.28 16.79 -13.95
C PRO A 309 33.35 17.10 -15.00
N PRO A 310 34.55 17.60 -14.63
CA PRO A 310 35.60 17.87 -15.59
C PRO A 310 36.01 16.59 -16.32
N THR A 311 36.30 16.71 -17.61
CA THR A 311 36.97 15.67 -18.40
C THR A 311 38.28 15.32 -17.71
N GLN A 312 38.54 14.03 -17.49
CA GLN A 312 39.75 13.62 -16.77
C GLN A 312 40.98 13.90 -17.63
N ASP A 313 41.89 14.74 -17.12
CA ASP A 313 43.25 14.81 -17.64
C ASP A 313 43.98 13.51 -17.27
N PRO A 314 44.39 12.67 -18.23
CA PRO A 314 45.02 11.38 -17.95
C PRO A 314 46.37 11.50 -17.22
N THR A 315 46.93 12.71 -17.15
CA THR A 315 48.21 13.04 -16.53
C THR A 315 48.11 13.50 -15.07
N ARG A 316 46.90 13.79 -14.57
CA ARG A 316 46.70 14.36 -13.23
C ARG A 316 46.37 13.28 -12.21
N THR A 317 47.32 12.97 -11.33
CA THR A 317 47.08 12.09 -10.18
C THR A 317 46.26 12.82 -9.13
N LEU A 318 45.04 12.33 -8.87
CA LEU A 318 44.16 12.87 -7.83
C LEU A 318 44.39 12.14 -6.51
N ILE A 319 44.34 12.89 -5.40
CA ILE A 319 44.29 12.33 -4.05
C ILE A 319 43.03 11.46 -3.93
N GLU A 320 43.09 10.37 -3.17
CA GLU A 320 41.97 9.40 -3.03
C GLU A 320 40.64 10.08 -2.65
N ARG A 321 40.68 11.07 -1.76
CA ARG A 321 39.51 11.88 -1.37
C ARG A 321 38.90 12.63 -2.56
N ASP A 322 39.74 13.23 -3.41
CA ASP A 322 39.31 13.98 -4.59
C ASP A 322 38.78 13.03 -5.68
N ARG A 323 39.42 11.87 -5.84
CA ARG A 323 38.93 10.80 -6.73
C ARG A 323 37.54 10.31 -6.30
N ASN A 324 37.33 10.08 -5.00
CA ASN A 324 36.03 9.66 -4.48
C ASN A 324 34.96 10.74 -4.64
N ARG A 325 35.32 12.03 -4.43
CA ARG A 325 34.42 13.16 -4.65
C ARG A 325 34.04 13.29 -6.13
N LEU A 326 35.00 13.15 -7.03
CA LEU A 326 34.78 13.22 -8.48
C LEU A 326 33.91 12.04 -8.95
N LYS A 327 34.16 10.83 -8.44
CA LYS A 327 33.34 9.65 -8.73
C LYS A 327 31.88 9.86 -8.32
N LYS A 328 31.63 10.34 -7.09
CA LYS A 328 30.26 10.65 -6.62
C LYS A 328 29.56 11.71 -7.45
N ARG A 329 30.28 12.76 -7.87
CA ARG A 329 29.74 13.80 -8.76
C ARG A 329 29.39 13.25 -10.13
N ARG A 330 30.26 12.39 -10.69
CA ARG A 330 30.01 11.73 -11.97
C ARG A 330 28.80 10.82 -11.92
N THR A 331 28.70 9.95 -10.92
CA THR A 331 27.55 9.04 -10.78
C THR A 331 26.25 9.83 -10.63
N ALA A 332 26.22 10.89 -9.82
CA ALA A 332 25.03 11.72 -9.67
C ALA A 332 24.63 12.41 -10.99
N HIS A 333 25.61 12.89 -11.74
CA HIS A 333 25.40 13.49 -13.05
C HIS A 333 24.87 12.50 -14.09
N GLU A 334 25.46 11.29 -14.15
CA GLU A 334 25.02 10.21 -15.04
C GLU A 334 23.60 9.74 -14.69
N THR A 335 23.28 9.56 -13.40
CA THR A 335 21.93 9.21 -12.96
C THR A 335 20.91 10.29 -13.35
N LEU A 336 21.25 11.57 -13.17
CA LEU A 336 20.36 12.67 -13.57
C LEU A 336 20.18 12.73 -15.08
N GLN A 337 21.25 12.58 -15.87
CA GLN A 337 21.17 12.55 -17.33
C GLN A 337 20.35 11.37 -17.85
N ALA A 338 20.51 10.19 -17.25
CA ALA A 338 19.70 9.01 -17.58
C ALA A 338 18.21 9.27 -17.27
N ALA A 339 17.90 9.83 -16.10
CA ALA A 339 16.53 10.18 -15.73
C ALA A 339 15.92 11.24 -16.68
N ARG A 340 16.70 12.25 -17.08
CA ARG A 340 16.29 13.23 -18.10
C ARG A 340 16.04 12.58 -19.46
N ALA A 341 16.93 11.70 -19.90
CA ALA A 341 16.76 10.98 -21.16
C ALA A 341 15.49 10.11 -21.14
N GLU A 342 15.18 9.47 -20.00
CA GLU A 342 13.92 8.73 -19.83
C GLU A 342 12.68 9.63 -19.87
N LEU A 343 12.72 10.81 -19.24
CA LEU A 343 11.64 11.79 -19.30
C LEU A 343 11.41 12.28 -20.75
N PHE A 344 12.48 12.67 -21.45
CA PHE A 344 12.41 13.21 -22.80
C PHE A 344 12.09 12.15 -23.86
N ALA A 345 12.38 10.87 -23.59
CA ALA A 345 11.89 9.78 -24.42
C ALA A 345 10.35 9.72 -24.45
N GLY A 346 9.69 10.26 -23.42
CA GLY A 346 8.23 10.34 -23.34
C GLY A 346 7.56 8.97 -23.21
N PHE A 347 6.35 8.86 -23.78
CA PHE A 347 5.50 7.66 -23.69
C PHE A 347 5.25 7.21 -22.26
N ILE A 348 4.81 8.17 -21.43
CA ILE A 348 4.52 7.95 -20.02
C ILE A 348 3.06 7.57 -19.86
N ASP A 349 2.78 6.46 -19.18
CA ASP A 349 1.46 5.85 -19.06
C ASP A 349 0.52 6.62 -18.13
N GLY A 350 1.06 7.39 -17.19
CA GLY A 350 0.24 8.23 -16.33
C GLY A 350 1.00 9.28 -15.54
N PHE A 351 0.25 10.28 -15.09
CA PHE A 351 0.74 11.39 -14.29
C PHE A 351 -0.16 11.60 -13.07
N LEU A 352 0.45 11.62 -11.88
CA LEU A 352 -0.24 11.84 -10.62
C LEU A 352 0.37 13.02 -9.87
N MET A 353 -0.47 13.83 -9.25
CA MET A 353 -0.03 14.99 -8.47
C MET A 353 -0.84 15.14 -7.19
N VAL A 354 -0.14 15.28 -6.07
CA VAL A 354 -0.68 15.73 -4.79
C VAL A 354 0.30 16.74 -4.22
N GLY A 355 -0.08 18.01 -4.06
CA GLY A 355 0.85 19.01 -3.54
C GLY A 355 0.32 20.43 -3.44
N ASN A 356 1.25 21.37 -3.31
CA ASN A 356 0.97 22.81 -3.19
C ASN A 356 1.13 23.56 -4.53
N PHE A 357 1.48 22.87 -5.62
CA PHE A 357 1.66 23.51 -6.92
C PHE A 357 0.31 23.82 -7.56
N GLU A 358 0.31 24.81 -8.45
CA GLU A 358 -0.82 25.10 -9.33
C GLU A 358 -0.98 23.94 -10.34
N PRO A 359 -2.09 23.19 -10.32
CA PRO A 359 -2.17 21.96 -11.10
C PRO A 359 -2.19 22.18 -12.61
N LEU A 360 -2.73 23.31 -13.09
CA LEU A 360 -2.77 23.64 -14.51
C LEU A 360 -1.36 23.86 -15.08
N ALA A 361 -0.57 24.75 -14.45
CA ALA A 361 0.80 25.05 -14.88
C ALA A 361 1.70 23.81 -14.89
N VAL A 362 1.56 22.93 -13.89
CA VAL A 362 2.29 21.67 -13.84
C VAL A 362 1.87 20.74 -14.99
N LEU A 363 0.56 20.60 -15.23
CA LEU A 363 0.05 19.76 -16.29
C LEU A 363 0.52 20.26 -17.67
N GLU A 364 0.48 21.57 -17.91
CA GLU A 364 0.92 22.16 -19.18
C GLU A 364 2.39 21.88 -19.49
N ARG A 365 3.23 21.86 -18.45
CA ARG A 365 4.65 21.57 -18.58
C ARG A 365 4.95 20.10 -18.85
N LEU A 366 4.12 19.18 -18.34
CA LEU A 366 4.39 17.74 -18.38
C LEU A 366 3.56 16.97 -19.41
N GLN A 367 2.45 17.53 -19.89
CA GLN A 367 1.52 16.86 -20.81
C GLN A 367 2.19 16.38 -22.11
N GLY A 368 3.27 17.03 -22.56
CA GLY A 368 3.98 16.66 -23.78
C GLY A 368 4.70 15.31 -23.69
N TYR A 369 5.00 14.83 -22.48
CA TYR A 369 5.67 13.54 -22.26
C TYR A 369 4.69 12.37 -22.10
N LEU A 370 3.39 12.65 -21.99
CA LEU A 370 2.35 11.65 -21.76
C LEU A 370 2.04 10.87 -23.04
N ALA A 371 1.87 9.55 -22.89
CA ALA A 371 1.42 8.69 -23.96
C ALA A 371 -0.06 8.96 -24.32
N GLY A 372 -0.46 8.48 -25.49
CA GLY A 372 -1.87 8.39 -25.86
C GLY A 372 -2.57 7.39 -24.94
N SER A 373 -3.78 7.73 -24.50
CA SER A 373 -4.53 6.99 -23.48
C SER A 373 -3.90 7.02 -22.07
N ALA A 374 -2.91 7.88 -21.81
CA ALA A 374 -2.34 8.04 -20.48
C ALA A 374 -3.35 8.62 -19.49
N LYS A 375 -3.26 8.21 -18.22
CA LYS A 375 -4.14 8.67 -17.14
C LYS A 375 -3.53 9.85 -16.41
N VAL A 376 -4.31 10.91 -16.21
CA VAL A 376 -3.93 12.06 -15.39
C VAL A 376 -4.80 12.10 -14.15
N VAL A 377 -4.18 12.22 -12.99
CA VAL A 377 -4.87 12.33 -11.71
C VAL A 377 -4.28 13.44 -10.85
N LEU A 378 -5.11 14.41 -10.49
CA LEU A 378 -4.71 15.55 -9.67
C LEU A 378 -5.55 15.58 -8.41
N HIS A 379 -4.92 15.63 -7.24
CA HIS A 379 -5.60 15.78 -5.97
C HIS A 379 -5.38 17.18 -5.40
N SER A 380 -6.43 17.75 -4.82
CA SER A 380 -6.37 19.00 -4.08
C SER A 380 -7.37 18.96 -2.91
N PRO A 381 -7.02 19.50 -1.73
CA PRO A 381 -7.99 19.67 -0.64
C PRO A 381 -9.12 20.63 -1.00
N TYR A 382 -8.93 21.48 -2.02
CA TYR A 382 -9.88 22.47 -2.48
C TYR A 382 -10.40 22.13 -3.88
N GLN A 383 -11.68 22.37 -4.12
CA GLN A 383 -12.35 22.07 -5.39
C GLN A 383 -11.97 23.07 -6.49
N GLN A 384 -11.80 24.35 -6.13
CA GLN A 384 -11.64 25.46 -7.07
C GLN A 384 -10.45 25.28 -8.04
N PRO A 385 -9.23 24.89 -7.58
CA PRO A 385 -8.11 24.66 -8.49
C PRO A 385 -8.37 23.55 -9.51
N LEU A 386 -9.18 22.55 -9.16
CA LEU A 386 -9.49 21.43 -10.06
C LEU A 386 -10.60 21.79 -11.04
N ILE A 387 -11.58 22.61 -10.64
CA ILE A 387 -12.61 23.12 -11.56
C ILE A 387 -11.97 23.99 -12.64
N GLU A 388 -11.00 24.83 -12.29
CA GLU A 388 -10.28 25.66 -13.24
C GLU A 388 -9.55 24.81 -14.29
N VAL A 389 -8.81 23.79 -13.84
CA VAL A 389 -8.18 22.82 -14.74
C VAL A 389 -9.22 22.10 -15.59
N GLN A 390 -10.32 21.63 -15.00
CA GLN A 390 -11.38 20.95 -15.74
C GLN A 390 -11.97 21.85 -16.84
N ALA A 391 -12.22 23.12 -16.56
CA ALA A 391 -12.73 24.07 -17.53
C ALA A 391 -11.75 24.30 -18.68
N GLU A 392 -10.45 24.43 -18.39
CA GLU A 392 -9.40 24.58 -19.40
C GLU A 392 -9.23 23.31 -20.26
N LEU A 393 -9.20 22.13 -19.63
CA LEU A 393 -9.06 20.86 -20.35
C LEU A 393 -10.26 20.56 -21.26
N ARG A 394 -11.46 21.03 -20.91
CA ARG A 394 -12.66 20.88 -21.77
C ARG A 394 -12.66 21.82 -22.98
N LYS A 395 -11.92 22.92 -22.93
CA LYS A 395 -11.77 23.84 -24.07
C LYS A 395 -10.76 23.34 -25.11
N ARG A 396 -9.82 22.49 -24.69
CA ARG A 396 -8.71 22.01 -25.51
C ARG A 396 -9.02 20.62 -26.06
N ASP A 397 -8.60 20.38 -27.29
CA ASP A 397 -8.61 19.05 -27.87
C ASP A 397 -7.51 18.18 -27.22
N GLY A 398 -7.69 16.86 -27.26
CA GLY A 398 -6.71 15.92 -26.72
C GLY A 398 -6.93 15.51 -25.25
N TRP A 399 -8.11 15.76 -24.69
CA TRP A 399 -8.52 15.29 -23.37
C TRP A 399 -9.89 14.61 -23.43
N LEU A 400 -10.02 13.46 -22.75
CA LEU A 400 -11.26 12.71 -22.64
C LEU A 400 -11.58 12.44 -21.17
N HIS A 401 -12.88 12.36 -20.86
CA HIS A 401 -13.38 11.97 -19.53
C HIS A 401 -12.82 12.84 -18.39
N VAL A 402 -12.87 14.17 -18.56
CA VAL A 402 -12.40 15.13 -17.56
C VAL A 402 -13.46 15.30 -16.46
N GLU A 403 -13.24 14.62 -15.35
CA GLU A 403 -14.15 14.60 -14.20
C GLU A 403 -13.47 15.09 -12.92
N VAL A 404 -14.25 15.68 -12.02
CA VAL A 404 -13.83 16.04 -10.67
C VAL A 404 -14.76 15.32 -9.70
N VAL A 405 -14.18 14.48 -8.84
CA VAL A 405 -14.91 13.60 -7.93
C VAL A 405 -14.45 13.89 -6.50
N GLU A 406 -15.41 13.87 -5.56
CA GLU A 406 -15.13 13.88 -4.13
C GLU A 406 -15.46 12.50 -3.54
N PRO A 407 -14.47 11.77 -2.96
CA PRO A 407 -14.74 10.50 -2.31
C PRO A 407 -15.28 10.71 -0.89
N TRP A 408 -16.42 10.06 -0.60
CA TRP A 408 -17.01 10.02 0.74
C TRP A 408 -16.89 8.62 1.34
N ALA A 409 -16.38 8.55 2.56
CA ALA A 409 -16.29 7.32 3.34
C ALA A 409 -16.99 7.51 4.70
N ARG A 410 -17.82 6.54 5.08
CA ARG A 410 -18.52 6.51 6.37
C ARG A 410 -18.15 5.24 7.13
N ARG A 411 -17.49 5.40 8.27
CA ARG A 411 -17.18 4.28 9.18
C ARG A 411 -18.43 3.89 9.97
N TYR A 412 -18.61 2.60 10.17
CA TYR A 412 -19.70 2.03 10.96
C TYR A 412 -19.13 1.32 12.18
N GLN A 413 -19.76 1.57 13.32
CA GLN A 413 -19.66 0.67 14.46
C GLN A 413 -20.53 -0.55 14.15
N VAL A 414 -19.93 -1.74 14.17
CA VAL A 414 -20.63 -3.00 13.91
C VAL A 414 -20.46 -3.89 15.14
N LEU A 415 -21.47 -3.87 16.01
CA LEU A 415 -21.51 -4.63 17.24
C LEU A 415 -22.97 -5.08 17.46
N PRO A 416 -23.22 -6.28 18.01
CA PRO A 416 -24.57 -6.78 18.23
C PRO A 416 -25.46 -5.77 18.99
N GLY A 417 -26.66 -5.49 18.47
CA GLY A 417 -27.63 -4.55 19.07
C GLY A 417 -27.24 -3.05 19.03
N ARG A 418 -26.06 -2.68 18.50
CA ARG A 418 -25.57 -1.29 18.50
C ARG A 418 -24.85 -0.89 17.21
N THR A 419 -25.33 -1.38 16.07
CA THR A 419 -24.78 -1.05 14.75
C THR A 419 -25.28 0.31 14.28
N HIS A 420 -24.37 1.26 14.15
CA HIS A 420 -24.67 2.60 13.63
C HIS A 420 -23.41 3.26 13.04
N PRO A 421 -23.56 4.26 12.16
CA PRO A 421 -22.40 5.03 11.71
C PRO A 421 -21.71 5.77 12.85
N GLU A 422 -20.41 6.04 12.71
CA GLU A 422 -19.73 6.95 13.64
C GLU A 422 -20.38 8.35 13.60
N MET A 423 -20.58 8.95 14.77
CA MET A 423 -21.28 10.24 14.91
C MET A 423 -20.44 11.42 14.43
N VAL A 424 -19.12 11.32 14.56
CA VAL A 424 -18.17 12.35 14.14
C VAL A 424 -17.24 11.73 13.11
N THR A 425 -17.17 12.33 11.93
CA THR A 425 -16.28 11.91 10.85
C THR A 425 -15.66 13.15 10.18
N SER A 426 -14.57 12.94 9.44
CA SER A 426 -14.02 13.97 8.56
C SER A 426 -15.00 14.31 7.44
N ALA A 427 -15.22 15.60 7.19
CA ALA A 427 -16.15 16.06 6.16
C ALA A 427 -15.68 15.74 4.73
N THR A 428 -14.38 15.93 4.44
CA THR A 428 -13.83 15.77 3.09
C THR A 428 -12.49 15.04 3.11
N ALA A 429 -12.16 14.39 2.00
CA ALA A 429 -10.84 13.81 1.71
C ALA A 429 -10.07 14.63 0.64
N GLY A 430 -10.59 15.82 0.32
CA GLY A 430 -10.22 16.57 -0.87
C GLY A 430 -10.94 16.05 -2.11
N TYR A 431 -10.59 16.65 -3.23
CA TYR A 431 -11.18 16.43 -4.54
C TYR A 431 -10.12 15.82 -5.46
N ILE A 432 -10.57 15.00 -6.40
CA ILE A 432 -9.71 14.31 -7.35
C ILE A 432 -10.21 14.63 -8.76
N LEU A 433 -9.33 15.16 -9.60
CA LEU A 433 -9.56 15.30 -11.03
C LEU A 433 -8.98 14.09 -11.73
N SER A 434 -9.77 13.43 -12.58
CA SER A 434 -9.29 12.39 -13.50
C SER A 434 -9.52 12.83 -14.94
N ALA A 435 -8.54 12.54 -15.80
CA ALA A 435 -8.64 12.78 -17.24
C ALA A 435 -7.80 11.75 -18.01
N ILE A 436 -8.12 11.56 -19.29
CA ILE A 436 -7.38 10.69 -20.21
C ILE A 436 -6.77 11.57 -21.30
N LYS A 437 -5.44 11.46 -21.48
CA LYS A 437 -4.75 12.12 -22.59
C LYS A 437 -5.10 11.40 -23.90
N VAL A 438 -5.51 12.16 -24.90
CA VAL A 438 -5.73 11.69 -26.26
C VAL A 438 -4.85 12.49 -27.21
N PHE A 439 -4.41 11.86 -28.29
CA PHE A 439 -3.68 12.52 -29.35
C PHE A 439 -4.63 13.08 -30.40
N ASP A 440 -4.24 14.19 -30.99
CA ASP A 440 -4.94 14.72 -32.15
C ASP A 440 -4.85 13.74 -33.32
N PRO A 441 -5.82 13.73 -34.25
CA PRO A 441 -5.85 12.77 -35.36
C PRO A 441 -4.54 12.72 -36.16
N ALA A 442 -3.96 13.89 -36.48
CA ALA A 442 -2.70 13.97 -37.22
C ALA A 442 -1.53 13.32 -36.46
N THR A 443 -1.43 13.59 -35.15
CA THR A 443 -0.40 13.00 -34.28
C THR A 443 -0.61 11.49 -34.15
N ALA A 444 -1.85 11.04 -33.98
CA ALA A 444 -2.19 9.62 -33.92
C ALA A 444 -1.82 8.87 -35.22
N GLU A 445 -2.11 9.47 -36.39
CA GLU A 445 -1.75 8.90 -37.70
C GLU A 445 -0.23 8.77 -37.89
N SER A 446 0.53 9.84 -37.58
CA SER A 446 1.99 9.81 -37.67
C SER A 446 2.62 8.73 -36.77
N LEU A 447 2.13 8.59 -35.54
CA LEU A 447 2.58 7.55 -34.61
C LEU A 447 2.17 6.15 -35.07
N ALA A 448 0.98 5.99 -35.65
CA ALA A 448 0.54 4.72 -36.21
C ALA A 448 1.43 4.26 -37.37
N VAL A 449 1.87 5.19 -38.23
CA VAL A 449 2.83 4.92 -39.31
C VAL A 449 4.19 4.52 -38.73
N ALA A 450 4.68 5.23 -37.70
CA ALA A 450 5.93 4.90 -37.03
C ALA A 450 5.90 3.49 -36.42
N HIS A 451 4.84 3.14 -35.68
CA HIS A 451 4.67 1.81 -35.10
C HIS A 451 4.54 0.71 -36.16
N ARG A 452 3.90 0.98 -37.30
CA ARG A 452 3.84 0.00 -38.40
C ARG A 452 5.24 -0.31 -38.94
N LYS A 453 6.05 0.74 -39.19
CA LYS A 453 7.45 0.57 -39.64
C LYS A 453 8.30 -0.18 -38.62
N GLU A 454 8.11 0.10 -37.33
CA GLU A 454 8.84 -0.58 -36.26
C GLU A 454 8.48 -2.06 -36.18
N ARG A 455 7.19 -2.41 -36.28
CA ARG A 455 6.73 -3.81 -36.33
C ARG A 455 7.25 -4.54 -37.56
N GLU A 456 7.24 -3.90 -38.72
CA GLU A 456 7.82 -4.46 -39.95
C GLU A 456 9.32 -4.71 -39.79
N ALA A 457 10.06 -3.79 -39.16
CA ALA A 457 11.48 -3.96 -38.88
C ALA A 457 11.76 -5.08 -37.86
N GLN A 458 10.95 -5.20 -36.80
CA GLN A 458 11.07 -6.29 -35.83
C GLN A 458 10.75 -7.65 -36.45
N GLN A 459 9.72 -7.74 -37.30
CA GLN A 459 9.39 -8.96 -38.04
C GLN A 459 10.49 -9.35 -39.04
N ALA A 460 11.07 -8.37 -39.73
CA ALA A 460 12.21 -8.60 -40.61
C ALA A 460 13.45 -9.07 -39.83
N ALA A 461 13.72 -8.50 -38.66
CA ALA A 461 14.81 -8.92 -37.79
C ALA A 461 14.60 -10.35 -37.26
N SER A 462 13.39 -10.69 -36.77
CA SER A 462 13.07 -12.05 -36.33
C SER A 462 13.15 -13.06 -37.47
N ALA A 463 12.68 -12.70 -38.67
CA ALA A 463 12.76 -13.56 -39.85
C ALA A 463 14.22 -13.79 -40.28
N ALA A 464 15.08 -12.77 -40.16
CA ALA A 464 16.52 -12.90 -40.39
C ALA A 464 17.19 -13.81 -39.35
N THR A 465 16.84 -13.70 -38.06
CA THR A 465 17.35 -14.58 -37.01
C THR A 465 16.92 -16.04 -37.24
N THR A 466 15.65 -16.29 -37.58
CA THR A 466 15.15 -17.63 -37.92
C THR A 466 15.78 -18.19 -39.19
N ALA A 467 16.07 -17.34 -40.19
CA ALA A 467 16.78 -17.75 -41.41
C ALA A 467 18.26 -18.14 -41.14
N VAL A 468 18.92 -17.47 -40.19
CA VAL A 468 20.29 -17.80 -39.75
C VAL A 468 20.32 -19.09 -38.93
N GLU A 469 19.36 -19.33 -38.03
CA GLU A 469 19.25 -20.59 -37.30
C GLU A 469 18.92 -21.78 -38.23
N THR A 470 18.04 -21.60 -39.20
CA THR A 470 17.72 -22.66 -40.18
C THR A 470 18.87 -22.96 -41.15
N THR A 471 19.71 -21.97 -41.50
CA THR A 471 20.93 -22.22 -42.29
C THR A 471 22.07 -22.82 -41.46
N ALA A 472 22.13 -22.56 -40.15
CA ALA A 472 23.06 -23.24 -39.24
C ALA A 472 22.70 -24.73 -39.07
N VAL A 473 21.42 -25.05 -38.85
CA VAL A 473 20.93 -26.44 -38.75
C VAL A 473 21.13 -27.22 -40.07
N ARG A 474 21.00 -26.56 -41.23
CA ARG A 474 21.23 -27.20 -42.54
C ARG A 474 22.71 -27.47 -42.84
N ARG A 475 23.65 -26.85 -42.13
CA ARG A 475 25.11 -27.11 -42.26
C ARG A 475 25.61 -28.23 -41.34
N GLU A 476 24.81 -28.68 -40.36
CA GLU A 476 25.16 -29.76 -39.43
C GLU A 476 24.53 -31.12 -39.79
N ALA A 477 23.82 -31.25 -40.91
CA ALA A 477 23.37 -32.54 -41.41
C ALA A 477 24.52 -33.30 -42.09
N PRO A 478 24.86 -34.54 -41.66
CA PRO A 478 25.92 -35.31 -42.30
C PRO A 478 25.46 -35.88 -43.66
N ASP A 479 26.31 -35.74 -44.67
CA ASP A 479 26.17 -36.40 -45.97
C ASP A 479 26.13 -37.92 -45.78
N ASN A 480 24.94 -38.52 -45.95
CA ASN A 480 24.82 -39.98 -46.02
C ASN A 480 24.70 -40.40 -47.48
N ASP A 481 25.87 -40.63 -48.07
CA ASP A 481 26.03 -41.24 -49.38
C ASP A 481 25.73 -42.74 -49.25
N SER A 482 24.62 -43.20 -49.84
CA SER A 482 24.38 -44.63 -50.04
C SER A 482 23.80 -44.87 -51.41
N SER A 483 24.61 -45.57 -52.21
CA SER A 483 24.31 -46.12 -53.52
C SER A 483 23.26 -47.23 -53.42
N ALA A 484 22.16 -47.07 -54.14
CA ALA A 484 21.31 -48.18 -54.57
C ALA A 484 20.76 -47.87 -55.97
N GLU A 485 21.05 -48.77 -56.90
CA GLU A 485 20.72 -48.76 -58.32
C GLU A 485 19.21 -48.81 -58.63
N PRO A 486 18.79 -48.49 -59.87
CA PRO A 486 17.41 -48.17 -60.19
C PRO A 486 16.63 -49.43 -60.55
N ASP A 487 15.37 -49.52 -60.09
CA ASP A 487 14.45 -50.50 -60.64
C ASP A 487 13.16 -49.86 -61.17
N SER A 488 12.71 -50.42 -62.27
CA SER A 488 11.88 -49.77 -63.26
C SER A 488 10.44 -50.27 -63.23
N LYS A 489 9.51 -49.34 -63.51
CA LYS A 489 8.18 -49.53 -64.13
C LYS A 489 7.05 -50.27 -63.36
N ARG A 490 5.87 -49.65 -63.53
CA ARG A 490 4.47 -50.20 -63.57
C ARG A 490 3.81 -50.49 -62.21
N VAL A 491 2.51 -50.26 -61.99
CA VAL A 491 1.34 -49.90 -62.82
C VAL A 491 0.24 -49.33 -61.89
N LYS A 492 -0.68 -48.54 -62.46
CA LYS A 492 -1.98 -48.14 -61.89
C LYS A 492 -2.81 -49.34 -61.38
N VAL A 493 -3.39 -49.25 -60.18
CA VAL A 493 -4.85 -49.27 -59.89
C VAL A 493 -5.04 -48.48 -58.61
#